data_AF-A0AAP3F9Y7-F1
#
_entry.id   AF-A0AAP3F9Y7-F1
#
_cell.length_a   1.000
_cell.length_b   1.000
_cell.length_c   1.000
_cell.angle_alpha   90.00
_cell.angle_beta   90.00
_cell.angle_gamma   90.00
#
_symmetry.space_group_name_H-M   'P 1'
#
loop_
_entity.id
_entity.type
_entity.pdbx_description
1 polymer ?
#
loop_
_entity_poly.entity_id
_entity_poly.type
_entity_poly.pdbx_seq_one_letter_code
_entity_poly.pdbx_strand_id
1 'polypeptide(L)'
;MKVTIVHTNNKNQLLVSTKTMEKLMERFARDDSKLTITHFRESIPYLSNNYEGYKDMPKWMHIYPAAEFAKDENNNLKMKAFNGILLLKFGNITDVDGVEGIKRSVAILPSTLAAITGADGKTVIVLIKFQGENDSLPTSEADAEHLYRIAYQQIFPVYQAIVKASILVDGPKPSIEAGSTLSQEPSIHNSFMMTIDAEPYFNSKAVAMKIDSHARSQSPAPSTDNHQLTIPDFKAPEEGKKVDKNSIRENIVNMMQLLKSRYDFRYNTVMKFVEYMPKDKGWYGYQPVEPRVQKRMTLEVQLADIRVSIKDVRNFLESDYIKNYNPIDEYLFQCYDKWDGKDHIRALARTVPTANPHWADWFYTWFLGMVDQWRGYSHRQYGNSVAPLLISKQGYNKSTFCRRLLPPELQWGYSDNLILSEKRQVYQAMAQFMVINLDEFNQISPQVQQGFLKNLIQLPTLKYKPPYGSHVMEFPRLASFIATSNMKDILSDPSGNRRFIGVELTGPIDVSVRPNYQQLFAQALSALNNGEKSYFDAQQVKLIMKSNSQFEIIQPIDQYFLLYFELVEDEKEGDYLTAAEIFDYLKKQIGSSLKVNSLMGFGRKLANMSELKHKRFADGMKYLVKKK
;
A
#
# COMPACT_ATOMS: atom_id res chain seq x y z
N MET A 1 -32.65 -8.23 -23.74
CA MET A 1 -31.34 -8.09 -24.44
C MET A 1 -30.61 -9.42 -24.42
N LYS A 2 -29.85 -9.77 -25.47
CA LYS A 2 -28.99 -10.96 -25.46
C LYS A 2 -27.53 -10.52 -25.42
N VAL A 3 -26.70 -11.35 -24.81
CA VAL A 3 -25.24 -11.17 -24.77
C VAL A 3 -24.56 -12.34 -25.46
N THR A 4 -23.39 -12.08 -26.03
CA THR A 4 -22.65 -13.08 -26.79
C THR A 4 -21.71 -13.87 -25.89
N ILE A 5 -21.70 -15.19 -26.08
CA ILE A 5 -20.79 -16.14 -25.44
C ILE A 5 -19.93 -16.77 -26.53
N VAL A 6 -18.62 -16.63 -26.40
CA VAL A 6 -17.62 -17.13 -27.35
C VAL A 6 -16.69 -18.11 -26.66
N HIS A 7 -16.39 -19.23 -27.32
CA HIS A 7 -15.35 -20.17 -26.87
C HIS A 7 -14.84 -21.00 -28.03
N THR A 8 -13.72 -21.68 -27.83
CA THR A 8 -13.14 -22.58 -28.83
C THR A 8 -13.45 -24.03 -28.47
N ASN A 9 -13.96 -24.82 -29.42
CA ASN A 9 -14.24 -26.23 -29.19
C ASN A 9 -12.97 -27.10 -29.26
N ASN A 10 -13.10 -28.41 -29.00
CA ASN A 10 -11.97 -29.36 -29.06
C ASN A 10 -11.32 -29.49 -30.44
N LYS A 11 -11.96 -28.98 -31.50
CA LYS A 11 -11.45 -28.96 -32.88
C LYS A 11 -10.84 -27.61 -33.27
N ASN A 12 -10.55 -26.74 -32.30
CA ASN A 12 -10.07 -25.37 -32.50
C ASN A 12 -11.00 -24.48 -33.34
N GLN A 13 -12.29 -24.80 -33.39
CA GLN A 13 -13.28 -23.97 -34.06
C GLN A 13 -13.88 -23.00 -33.04
N LEU A 14 -13.91 -21.72 -33.40
CA LEU A 14 -14.64 -20.70 -32.66
C LEU A 14 -16.12 -21.11 -32.58
N LEU A 15 -16.79 -20.91 -31.47
CA LEU A 15 -18.22 -21.12 -31.29
C LEU A 15 -18.81 -19.85 -30.70
N VAL A 16 -19.88 -19.36 -31.33
CA VAL A 16 -20.56 -18.12 -30.95
C VAL A 16 -22.01 -18.46 -30.67
N SER A 17 -22.48 -18.09 -29.49
CA SER A 17 -23.87 -18.29 -29.06
C SER A 17 -24.38 -17.05 -28.33
N THR A 18 -25.70 -16.89 -28.24
CA THR A 18 -26.31 -15.75 -27.54
C THR A 18 -27.23 -16.26 -26.43
N LYS A 19 -27.24 -15.58 -25.28
CA LYS A 19 -28.15 -15.88 -24.17
C LYS A 19 -28.79 -14.59 -23.66
N THR A 20 -30.04 -14.66 -23.19
CA THR A 20 -30.65 -13.50 -22.51
C THR A 20 -29.94 -13.23 -21.19
N MET A 21 -29.93 -11.97 -20.75
CA MET A 21 -29.24 -11.60 -19.51
C MET A 21 -29.81 -12.35 -18.30
N GLU A 22 -31.12 -12.51 -18.22
CA GLU A 22 -31.82 -13.21 -17.14
C GLU A 22 -31.35 -14.67 -17.05
N LYS A 23 -31.35 -15.38 -18.18
CA LYS A 23 -30.88 -16.78 -18.24
C LYS A 23 -29.38 -16.91 -18.03
N LEU A 24 -28.61 -15.84 -18.26
CA LEU A 24 -27.18 -15.82 -17.95
C LEU A 24 -26.95 -15.67 -16.44
N MET A 25 -27.70 -14.78 -15.76
CA MET A 25 -27.64 -14.64 -14.30
C MET A 25 -28.08 -15.92 -13.59
N GLU A 26 -29.17 -16.56 -14.05
CA GLU A 26 -29.58 -17.88 -13.55
C GLU A 26 -28.48 -18.94 -13.71
N ARG A 27 -27.67 -18.83 -14.76
CA ARG A 27 -26.55 -19.75 -14.99
C ARG A 27 -25.40 -19.48 -14.02
N PHE A 28 -25.09 -18.22 -13.72
CA PHE A 28 -24.06 -17.90 -12.73
C PHE A 28 -24.42 -18.38 -11.34
N ALA A 29 -25.71 -18.34 -10.98
CA ALA A 29 -26.24 -18.81 -9.70
C ALA A 29 -26.30 -20.35 -9.56
N ARG A 30 -26.23 -21.10 -10.66
CA ARG A 30 -26.31 -22.56 -10.65
C ARG A 30 -24.93 -23.13 -10.97
N ASP A 31 -24.39 -23.99 -10.11
CA ASP A 31 -23.16 -24.74 -10.43
C ASP A 31 -23.40 -25.84 -11.47
N ASP A 32 -23.77 -25.46 -12.70
CA ASP A 32 -23.90 -26.37 -13.83
C ASP A 32 -22.54 -26.73 -14.45
N SER A 33 -21.45 -26.22 -13.86
CA SER A 33 -20.10 -26.21 -14.42
C SER A 33 -19.32 -27.50 -14.20
N LYS A 34 -19.92 -28.55 -13.60
CA LYS A 34 -19.22 -29.78 -13.19
C LYS A 34 -17.93 -29.49 -12.40
N LEU A 35 -17.96 -28.50 -11.51
CA LEU A 35 -16.81 -28.03 -10.71
C LEU A 35 -15.65 -27.44 -11.53
N THR A 36 -15.84 -27.13 -12.82
CA THR A 36 -14.76 -26.59 -13.68
C THR A 36 -14.24 -25.25 -13.15
N ILE A 37 -15.14 -24.39 -12.66
CA ILE A 37 -14.79 -23.07 -12.11
C ILE A 37 -14.19 -23.22 -10.70
N THR A 38 -14.70 -24.16 -9.92
CA THR A 38 -14.15 -24.50 -8.60
C THR A 38 -12.71 -25.00 -8.69
N HIS A 39 -12.42 -25.96 -9.58
CA HIS A 39 -11.05 -26.43 -9.83
C HIS A 39 -10.14 -25.32 -10.36
N PHE A 40 -10.67 -24.43 -11.21
CA PHE A 40 -9.93 -23.25 -11.65
C PHE A 40 -9.54 -22.38 -10.44
N ARG A 41 -10.48 -22.07 -9.54
CA ARG A 41 -10.21 -21.28 -8.32
C ARG A 41 -9.17 -21.92 -7.40
N GLU A 42 -9.22 -23.24 -7.23
CA GLU A 42 -8.24 -24.00 -6.44
C GLU A 42 -6.83 -23.97 -7.05
N SER A 43 -6.73 -23.87 -8.38
CA SER A 43 -5.45 -23.82 -9.07
C SER A 43 -4.77 -22.44 -9.05
N ILE A 44 -5.52 -21.36 -8.82
CA ILE A 44 -5.04 -19.97 -8.87
C ILE A 44 -3.77 -19.70 -8.03
N PRO A 45 -3.63 -20.20 -6.78
CA PRO A 45 -2.42 -19.98 -5.99
C PRO A 45 -1.14 -20.52 -6.65
N TYR A 46 -1.27 -21.42 -7.62
CA TYR A 46 -0.17 -22.10 -8.30
C TYR A 46 0.06 -21.59 -9.74
N LEU A 47 -0.78 -20.66 -10.23
CA LEU A 47 -0.70 -20.11 -11.59
C LEU A 47 0.09 -18.80 -11.61
N SER A 48 0.77 -18.54 -12.73
CA SER A 48 1.52 -17.30 -12.99
C SER A 48 0.61 -16.18 -13.54
N ASN A 49 1.13 -14.95 -13.66
CA ASN A 49 0.36 -13.76 -14.06
C ASN A 49 -0.48 -14.02 -15.34
N ASN A 50 -1.75 -13.62 -15.33
CA ASN A 50 -2.77 -13.87 -16.36
C ASN A 50 -3.23 -15.33 -16.55
N TYR A 51 -3.06 -16.16 -15.52
CA TYR A 51 -3.47 -17.57 -15.52
C TYR A 51 -2.79 -18.40 -16.63
N GLU A 52 -1.63 -17.93 -17.12
CA GLU A 52 -0.81 -18.63 -18.10
C GLU A 52 -0.41 -20.01 -17.54
N GLY A 53 -0.71 -21.05 -18.31
CA GLY A 53 -0.47 -22.45 -17.94
C GLY A 53 -1.70 -23.24 -17.48
N TYR A 54 -2.87 -22.61 -17.27
CA TYR A 54 -4.09 -23.37 -16.97
C TYR A 54 -4.62 -24.10 -18.21
N LYS A 55 -4.72 -25.43 -18.14
CA LYS A 55 -4.99 -26.34 -19.27
C LYS A 55 -6.26 -26.01 -20.08
N ASP A 56 -7.30 -25.50 -19.43
CA ASP A 56 -8.60 -25.25 -20.06
C ASP A 56 -8.78 -23.78 -20.49
N MET A 57 -7.78 -22.91 -20.25
CA MET A 57 -7.85 -21.49 -20.57
C MET A 57 -8.16 -21.21 -22.06
N PRO A 58 -7.57 -21.91 -23.05
CA PRO A 58 -7.89 -21.68 -24.47
C PRO A 58 -9.34 -22.03 -24.86
N LYS A 59 -10.02 -22.83 -24.04
CA LYS A 59 -11.41 -23.27 -24.27
C LYS A 59 -12.40 -22.58 -23.35
N TRP A 60 -11.94 -21.66 -22.50
CA TRP A 60 -12.79 -21.00 -21.54
C TRP A 60 -13.84 -20.16 -22.26
N MET A 61 -15.06 -20.12 -21.71
CA MET A 61 -16.12 -19.31 -22.29
C MET A 61 -15.92 -17.84 -21.92
N HIS A 62 -15.98 -16.97 -22.91
CA HIS A 62 -15.91 -15.51 -22.77
C HIS A 62 -17.26 -14.89 -23.06
N ILE A 63 -17.62 -13.89 -22.26
CA ILE A 63 -18.91 -13.21 -22.32
C ILE A 63 -18.68 -11.77 -22.75
N TYR A 64 -19.34 -11.37 -23.82
CA TYR A 64 -19.28 -10.05 -24.43
C TYR A 64 -20.61 -9.34 -24.15
N PRO A 65 -20.66 -8.46 -23.15
CA PRO A 65 -21.91 -7.85 -22.72
C PRO A 65 -22.33 -6.67 -23.62
N ALA A 66 -21.37 -5.99 -24.25
CA ALA A 66 -21.58 -4.75 -24.97
C ALA A 66 -22.40 -4.92 -26.26
N ALA A 67 -22.37 -6.09 -26.88
CA ALA A 67 -23.08 -6.36 -28.13
C ALA A 67 -23.42 -7.84 -28.36
N GLU A 68 -24.41 -8.06 -29.23
CA GLU A 68 -24.66 -9.34 -29.90
C GLU A 68 -23.75 -9.44 -31.13
N PHE A 69 -22.77 -10.34 -31.10
CA PHE A 69 -21.91 -10.67 -32.25
C PHE A 69 -22.37 -11.93 -32.96
N ALA A 70 -22.15 -11.96 -34.28
CA ALA A 70 -22.23 -13.13 -35.13
C ALA A 70 -20.90 -13.31 -35.87
N LYS A 71 -20.66 -14.50 -36.42
CA LYS A 71 -19.48 -14.72 -37.25
C LYS A 71 -19.71 -14.23 -38.67
N ASP A 72 -18.72 -13.58 -39.25
CA ASP A 72 -18.67 -13.34 -40.69
C ASP A 72 -18.09 -14.54 -41.45
N GLU A 73 -17.99 -14.42 -42.78
CA GLU A 73 -17.46 -15.45 -43.68
C GLU A 73 -15.99 -15.83 -43.39
N ASN A 74 -15.25 -14.95 -42.72
CA ASN A 74 -13.85 -15.12 -42.33
C ASN A 74 -13.70 -15.60 -40.88
N ASN A 75 -14.82 -15.95 -40.21
CA ASN A 75 -14.98 -16.28 -38.79
C ASN A 75 -14.90 -15.10 -37.80
N ASN A 76 -14.71 -13.85 -38.25
CA ASN A 76 -14.62 -12.66 -37.40
C ASN A 76 -15.92 -12.37 -36.65
N LEU A 77 -15.78 -11.94 -35.39
CA LEU A 77 -16.90 -11.40 -34.62
C LEU A 77 -17.33 -10.05 -35.20
N LYS A 78 -18.50 -10.05 -35.86
CA LYS A 78 -19.13 -8.85 -36.39
C LYS A 78 -20.36 -8.47 -35.57
N MET A 79 -20.49 -7.19 -35.23
CA MET A 79 -21.61 -6.71 -34.43
C MET A 79 -22.93 -6.84 -35.19
N LYS A 80 -23.93 -7.47 -34.57
CA LYS A 80 -25.31 -7.56 -35.05
C LYS A 80 -26.22 -6.53 -34.37
N ALA A 81 -26.06 -6.35 -33.07
CA ALA A 81 -26.82 -5.39 -32.29
C ALA A 81 -25.99 -4.90 -31.10
N PHE A 82 -26.02 -3.59 -30.85
CA PHE A 82 -25.36 -2.98 -29.70
C PHE A 82 -26.31 -2.98 -28.48
N ASN A 83 -25.80 -3.29 -27.30
CA ASN A 83 -26.60 -3.43 -26.08
C ASN A 83 -26.58 -2.21 -25.16
N GLY A 84 -25.65 -1.26 -25.36
CA GLY A 84 -25.47 -0.13 -24.43
C GLY A 84 -25.07 -0.59 -23.02
N ILE A 85 -24.25 -1.64 -22.92
CA ILE A 85 -23.74 -2.14 -21.64
C ILE A 85 -22.24 -1.90 -21.58
N LEU A 86 -21.78 -1.17 -20.56
CA LEU A 86 -20.38 -0.98 -20.25
C LEU A 86 -19.91 -2.07 -19.29
N LEU A 87 -18.73 -2.62 -19.55
CA LEU A 87 -18.05 -3.58 -18.69
C LEU A 87 -16.93 -2.91 -17.89
N LEU A 88 -17.04 -2.93 -16.56
CA LEU A 88 -15.93 -2.61 -15.65
C LEU A 88 -15.50 -3.86 -14.88
N LYS A 89 -14.21 -3.98 -14.61
CA LYS A 89 -13.63 -5.06 -13.80
C LYS A 89 -12.82 -4.48 -12.65
N PHE A 90 -13.21 -4.79 -11.43
CA PHE A 90 -12.49 -4.36 -10.24
C PHE A 90 -11.71 -5.52 -9.62
N GLY A 91 -10.46 -5.26 -9.25
CA GLY A 91 -9.57 -6.17 -8.54
C GLY A 91 -8.79 -5.42 -7.46
N ASN A 92 -7.82 -6.08 -6.82
CA ASN A 92 -7.10 -5.54 -5.65
C ASN A 92 -8.07 -4.95 -4.62
N ILE A 93 -9.09 -5.74 -4.26
CA ILE A 93 -10.18 -5.29 -3.40
C ILE A 93 -9.64 -5.11 -1.98
N THR A 94 -9.79 -3.90 -1.45
CA THR A 94 -9.40 -3.50 -0.09
C THR A 94 -10.59 -3.29 0.83
N ASP A 95 -11.79 -3.56 0.33
CA ASP A 95 -13.03 -3.54 1.13
C ASP A 95 -12.99 -4.65 2.19
N VAL A 96 -13.43 -4.32 3.41
CA VAL A 96 -13.42 -5.26 4.56
C VAL A 96 -14.34 -6.45 4.28
N ASP A 97 -15.42 -6.23 3.53
CA ASP A 97 -16.37 -7.26 3.13
C ASP A 97 -16.01 -7.90 1.78
N GLY A 98 -14.80 -7.64 1.27
CA GLY A 98 -14.27 -8.22 0.04
C GLY A 98 -15.13 -7.95 -1.19
N VAL A 99 -15.29 -8.98 -2.03
CA VAL A 99 -16.09 -8.92 -3.28
C VAL A 99 -17.54 -8.50 -3.02
N GLU A 100 -18.15 -8.98 -1.93
CA GLU A 100 -19.54 -8.65 -1.58
C GLU A 100 -19.71 -7.20 -1.12
N GLY A 101 -18.68 -6.60 -0.50
CA GLY A 101 -18.66 -5.16 -0.20
C GLY A 101 -18.72 -4.30 -1.47
N ILE A 102 -17.93 -4.68 -2.49
CA ILE A 102 -17.93 -3.99 -3.79
C ILE A 102 -19.26 -4.17 -4.52
N LYS A 103 -19.81 -5.40 -4.57
CA LYS A 103 -21.13 -5.68 -5.18
C LYS A 103 -22.23 -4.82 -4.55
N ARG A 104 -22.28 -4.73 -3.21
CA ARG A 104 -23.23 -3.85 -2.51
C ARG A 104 -23.01 -2.37 -2.82
N SER A 105 -21.76 -1.93 -2.87
CA SER A 105 -21.42 -0.53 -3.17
C SER A 105 -21.91 -0.12 -4.55
N VAL A 106 -21.64 -0.91 -5.59
CA VAL A 106 -22.08 -0.56 -6.96
C VAL A 106 -23.58 -0.77 -7.18
N ALA A 107 -24.21 -1.67 -6.42
CA ALA A 107 -25.65 -1.93 -6.52
C ALA A 107 -26.53 -0.72 -6.12
N ILE A 108 -25.98 0.28 -5.41
CA ILE A 108 -26.72 1.50 -5.06
C ILE A 108 -26.96 2.40 -6.28
N LEU A 109 -26.16 2.26 -7.35
CA LEU A 109 -26.28 3.10 -8.53
C LEU A 109 -27.39 2.56 -9.45
N PRO A 110 -28.34 3.41 -9.88
CA PRO A 110 -29.50 2.97 -10.66
C PRO A 110 -29.15 2.42 -12.04
N SER A 111 -27.96 2.76 -12.56
CA SER A 111 -27.43 2.26 -13.83
C SER A 111 -26.75 0.91 -13.75
N THR A 112 -26.53 0.38 -12.55
CA THR A 112 -25.92 -0.94 -12.38
C THR A 112 -26.90 -2.02 -12.80
N LEU A 113 -26.61 -2.67 -13.92
CA LEU A 113 -27.40 -3.77 -14.45
C LEU A 113 -27.07 -5.08 -13.72
N ALA A 114 -25.79 -5.34 -13.48
CA ALA A 114 -25.35 -6.51 -12.73
C ALA A 114 -23.99 -6.27 -12.03
N ALA A 115 -23.78 -6.95 -10.90
CA ALA A 115 -22.50 -7.02 -10.22
C ALA A 115 -22.23 -8.47 -9.76
N ILE A 116 -21.15 -9.06 -10.28
CA ILE A 116 -20.91 -10.51 -10.23
C ILE A 116 -19.45 -10.77 -9.88
N THR A 117 -19.20 -11.82 -9.09
CA THR A 117 -17.87 -12.33 -8.79
C THR A 117 -17.22 -12.90 -10.04
N GLY A 118 -15.98 -12.49 -10.35
CA GLY A 118 -15.22 -13.02 -11.48
C GLY A 118 -14.83 -14.49 -11.32
N ALA A 119 -14.39 -15.10 -12.41
CA ALA A 119 -14.04 -16.53 -12.44
C ALA A 119 -12.99 -16.89 -11.38
N ASP A 120 -12.11 -15.94 -11.08
CA ASP A 120 -11.02 -16.08 -10.12
C ASP A 120 -11.44 -15.98 -8.64
N GLY A 121 -12.69 -15.61 -8.37
CA GLY A 121 -13.22 -15.43 -7.02
C GLY A 121 -12.69 -14.18 -6.29
N LYS A 122 -11.84 -13.36 -6.92
CA LYS A 122 -11.18 -12.20 -6.30
C LYS A 122 -11.49 -10.87 -7.01
N THR A 123 -12.16 -10.93 -8.15
CA THR A 123 -12.55 -9.78 -8.94
C THR A 123 -14.05 -9.57 -8.94
N VAL A 124 -14.49 -8.34 -9.18
CA VAL A 124 -15.91 -7.99 -9.38
C VAL A 124 -16.10 -7.48 -10.80
N ILE A 125 -17.00 -8.12 -11.52
CA ILE A 125 -17.48 -7.72 -12.84
C ILE A 125 -18.72 -6.85 -12.64
N VAL A 126 -18.70 -5.63 -13.17
CA VAL A 126 -19.81 -4.69 -13.08
C VAL A 126 -20.29 -4.36 -14.48
N LEU A 127 -21.57 -4.62 -14.74
CA LEU A 127 -22.26 -4.33 -15.98
C LEU A 127 -23.16 -3.12 -15.79
N ILE A 128 -22.99 -2.10 -16.62
CA ILE A 128 -23.60 -0.78 -16.42
C ILE A 128 -24.37 -0.40 -17.67
N LYS A 129 -25.64 -0.06 -17.52
CA LYS A 129 -26.48 0.33 -18.65
C LYS A 129 -26.23 1.80 -18.98
N PHE A 130 -26.03 2.11 -20.25
CA PHE A 130 -25.85 3.46 -20.75
C PHE A 130 -26.49 3.64 -22.12
N GLN A 131 -26.72 4.89 -22.49
CA GLN A 131 -27.28 5.25 -23.79
C GLN A 131 -26.79 6.64 -24.20
N GLY A 132 -26.77 6.91 -25.51
CA GLY A 132 -26.48 8.24 -26.03
C GLY A 132 -27.61 9.23 -25.75
N GLU A 133 -27.39 10.50 -26.11
CA GLU A 133 -28.33 11.59 -25.86
C GLU A 133 -29.70 11.34 -26.49
N ASN A 134 -29.73 10.82 -27.71
CA ASN A 134 -30.93 10.62 -28.54
C ASN A 134 -31.80 9.40 -28.17
N ASP A 135 -31.57 8.76 -27.02
CA ASP A 135 -32.28 7.53 -26.56
C ASP A 135 -32.18 6.33 -27.52
N SER A 136 -31.40 6.44 -28.59
CA SER A 136 -31.14 5.39 -29.57
C SER A 136 -29.72 4.84 -29.43
N LEU A 137 -29.58 3.54 -29.66
CA LEU A 137 -28.29 2.86 -29.69
C LEU A 137 -27.77 2.83 -31.13
N PRO A 138 -26.45 3.04 -31.35
CA PRO A 138 -25.86 2.94 -32.68
C PRO A 138 -26.08 1.58 -33.32
N THR A 139 -26.31 1.58 -34.63
CA THR A 139 -26.44 0.37 -35.46
C THR A 139 -25.15 -0.01 -36.16
N SER A 140 -24.26 0.96 -36.38
CA SER A 140 -22.91 0.77 -36.92
C SER A 140 -21.92 0.40 -35.82
N GLU A 141 -21.02 -0.54 -36.11
CA GLU A 141 -19.99 -1.00 -35.17
C GLU A 141 -19.01 0.11 -34.79
N ALA A 142 -18.63 0.96 -35.74
CA ALA A 142 -17.72 2.09 -35.49
C ALA A 142 -18.34 3.13 -34.54
N ASP A 143 -19.62 3.44 -34.72
CA ASP A 143 -20.35 4.38 -33.87
C ASP A 143 -20.60 3.79 -32.46
N ALA A 144 -20.87 2.49 -32.38
CA ALA A 144 -20.98 1.77 -31.11
C ALA A 144 -19.66 1.79 -30.32
N GLU A 145 -18.53 1.54 -30.99
CA GLU A 145 -17.17 1.60 -30.41
C GLU A 145 -16.83 3.02 -29.93
N HIS A 146 -17.17 4.05 -30.72
CA HIS A 146 -16.97 5.44 -30.33
C HIS A 146 -17.79 5.81 -29.09
N LEU A 147 -19.10 5.50 -29.10
CA LEU A 147 -19.99 5.77 -27.97
C LEU A 147 -19.55 5.00 -26.71
N TYR A 148 -19.10 3.75 -26.85
CA TYR A 148 -18.59 2.93 -25.74
C TYR A 148 -17.38 3.56 -25.05
N ARG A 149 -16.47 4.17 -25.82
CA ARG A 149 -15.28 4.86 -25.28
C ARG A 149 -15.64 6.12 -24.51
N ILE A 150 -16.58 6.93 -25.03
CA ILE A 150 -17.08 8.12 -24.33
C ILE A 150 -17.80 7.69 -23.05
N ALA A 151 -18.65 6.67 -23.13
CA ALA A 151 -19.35 6.11 -21.98
C ALA A 151 -18.37 5.63 -20.90
N TYR A 152 -17.30 4.94 -21.28
CA TYR A 152 -16.25 4.52 -20.35
C TYR A 152 -15.63 5.71 -19.61
N GLN A 153 -15.26 6.78 -20.33
CA GLN A 153 -14.63 7.96 -19.73
C GLN A 153 -15.52 8.67 -18.72
N GLN A 154 -16.85 8.71 -18.95
CA GLN A 154 -17.80 9.38 -18.06
C GLN A 154 -18.24 8.49 -16.89
N ILE A 155 -18.48 7.19 -17.13
CA ILE A 155 -19.00 6.25 -16.13
C ILE A 155 -17.90 5.79 -15.16
N PHE A 156 -16.68 5.54 -15.66
CA PHE A 156 -15.61 4.96 -14.85
C PHE A 156 -15.33 5.76 -13.56
N PRO A 157 -15.14 7.10 -13.58
CA PRO A 157 -14.90 7.88 -12.36
C PRO A 157 -16.04 7.78 -11.33
N VAL A 158 -17.29 7.70 -11.79
CA VAL A 158 -18.48 7.59 -10.91
C VAL A 158 -18.44 6.29 -10.12
N TYR A 159 -18.19 5.17 -10.81
CA TYR A 159 -18.10 3.86 -10.17
C TYR A 159 -16.82 3.70 -9.34
N GLN A 160 -15.70 4.25 -9.80
CA GLN A 160 -14.43 4.22 -9.08
C GLN A 160 -14.49 4.98 -7.74
N ALA A 161 -15.28 6.05 -7.66
CA ALA A 161 -15.41 6.86 -6.44
C ALA A 161 -16.11 6.13 -5.28
N ILE A 162 -16.95 5.13 -5.58
CA ILE A 162 -17.76 4.42 -4.57
C ILE A 162 -17.20 3.04 -4.21
N VAL A 163 -16.15 2.57 -4.89
CA VAL A 163 -15.55 1.25 -4.66
C VAL A 163 -14.15 1.35 -4.07
N LYS A 164 -13.86 0.52 -3.08
CA LYS A 164 -12.51 0.35 -2.49
C LYS A 164 -11.69 -0.71 -3.23
N ALA A 165 -11.54 -0.54 -4.54
CA ALA A 165 -10.86 -1.48 -5.42
C ALA A 165 -10.17 -0.75 -6.58
N SER A 166 -9.20 -1.40 -7.22
CA SER A 166 -8.55 -0.88 -8.43
C SER A 166 -9.21 -1.42 -9.70
N ILE A 167 -9.28 -0.63 -10.76
CA ILE A 167 -9.67 -1.14 -12.08
C ILE A 167 -8.60 -2.12 -12.60
N LEU A 168 -9.05 -3.26 -13.12
CA LEU A 168 -8.19 -4.17 -13.86
C LEU A 168 -8.29 -3.84 -15.34
N VAL A 169 -7.17 -3.41 -15.93
CA VAL A 169 -7.06 -3.11 -17.37
C VAL A 169 -6.75 -4.37 -18.19
N ASP A 170 -6.57 -5.52 -17.52
CA ASP A 170 -6.28 -6.78 -18.16
C ASP A 170 -7.56 -7.61 -18.34
N GLY A 171 -8.07 -7.63 -19.57
CA GLY A 171 -8.97 -8.68 -20.02
C GLY A 171 -8.18 -9.89 -20.52
N PRO A 172 -8.64 -11.13 -20.29
CA PRO A 172 -8.06 -12.27 -20.98
C PRO A 172 -8.32 -12.11 -22.48
N LYS A 173 -7.24 -12.13 -23.26
CA LYS A 173 -7.28 -11.98 -24.71
C LYS A 173 -8.14 -13.11 -25.30
N PRO A 174 -9.20 -12.80 -26.06
CA PRO A 174 -9.75 -13.76 -26.99
C PRO A 174 -8.75 -13.87 -28.14
N SER A 175 -7.93 -14.92 -28.11
CA SER A 175 -7.26 -15.35 -29.33
C SER A 175 -8.33 -15.93 -30.24
N ILE A 176 -8.59 -15.23 -31.34
CA ILE A 176 -8.78 -15.71 -32.71
C ILE A 176 -9.37 -14.48 -33.42
N GLU A 177 -8.53 -13.84 -34.23
CA GLU A 177 -8.81 -12.77 -35.21
C GLU A 177 -8.24 -11.38 -34.95
N ALA A 178 -7.81 -10.79 -36.06
CA ALA A 178 -7.10 -9.54 -36.24
C ALA A 178 -5.67 -9.51 -35.65
N GLY A 179 -4.70 -9.80 -36.53
CA GLY A 179 -3.40 -9.15 -36.44
C GLY A 179 -3.59 -7.63 -36.51
N SER A 180 -3.69 -6.97 -35.36
CA SER A 180 -3.55 -5.53 -35.25
C SER A 180 -3.15 -5.16 -33.82
N THR A 181 -2.17 -4.28 -33.75
CA THR A 181 -1.70 -3.49 -32.61
C THR A 181 -2.58 -3.46 -31.34
N LEU A 182 -1.97 -3.89 -30.24
CA LEU A 182 -2.42 -3.74 -28.85
C LEU A 182 -2.87 -2.30 -28.53
N SER A 183 -4.17 -2.03 -28.59
CA SER A 183 -4.77 -0.87 -27.92
C SER A 183 -5.27 -1.31 -26.53
N GLN A 184 -4.80 -0.66 -25.47
CA GLN A 184 -5.35 -0.77 -24.11
C GLN A 184 -6.64 0.06 -23.96
N GLU A 185 -7.29 0.41 -25.06
CA GLU A 185 -8.49 1.25 -25.06
C GLU A 185 -9.73 0.39 -24.78
N PRO A 186 -10.71 0.90 -24.00
CA PRO A 186 -11.98 0.21 -23.79
C PRO A 186 -12.70 0.04 -25.13
N SER A 187 -13.18 -1.17 -25.38
CA SER A 187 -13.83 -1.58 -26.63
C SER A 187 -15.07 -2.42 -26.36
N ILE A 188 -16.02 -2.39 -27.30
CA ILE A 188 -17.20 -3.28 -27.29
C ILE A 188 -16.81 -4.76 -27.36
N HIS A 189 -15.57 -5.05 -27.79
CA HIS A 189 -14.97 -6.38 -27.81
C HIS A 189 -14.35 -6.81 -26.47
N ASN A 190 -14.44 -5.98 -25.42
CA ASN A 190 -14.03 -6.41 -24.09
C ASN A 190 -14.98 -7.50 -23.55
N SER A 191 -14.39 -8.58 -23.04
CA SER A 191 -15.13 -9.71 -22.49
C SER A 191 -14.66 -10.06 -21.08
N PHE A 192 -15.46 -10.87 -20.38
CA PHE A 192 -15.07 -11.51 -19.12
C PHE A 192 -15.26 -13.02 -19.18
N MET A 193 -14.50 -13.75 -18.36
CA MET A 193 -14.57 -15.20 -18.30
C MET A 193 -15.89 -15.64 -17.66
N MET A 194 -16.47 -16.72 -18.18
CA MET A 194 -17.58 -17.44 -17.56
C MET A 194 -17.21 -17.76 -16.11
N THR A 195 -18.15 -17.47 -15.21
CA THR A 195 -17.95 -17.47 -13.76
C THR A 195 -19.10 -18.20 -13.06
N ILE A 196 -18.93 -18.40 -11.74
CA ILE A 196 -19.98 -18.82 -10.82
C ILE A 196 -20.06 -17.82 -9.68
N ASP A 197 -21.27 -17.39 -9.34
CA ASP A 197 -21.55 -16.50 -8.22
C ASP A 197 -22.85 -16.97 -7.58
N ALA A 198 -22.83 -17.32 -6.29
CA ALA A 198 -24.00 -17.82 -5.59
C ALA A 198 -25.08 -16.74 -5.42
N GLU A 199 -24.67 -15.46 -5.36
CA GLU A 199 -25.56 -14.33 -5.09
C GLU A 199 -25.30 -13.18 -6.07
N PRO A 200 -25.45 -13.38 -7.40
CA PRO A 200 -25.18 -12.32 -8.37
C PRO A 200 -26.21 -11.20 -8.19
N TYR A 201 -25.74 -9.95 -8.11
CA TYR A 201 -26.66 -8.81 -8.14
C TYR A 201 -27.12 -8.60 -9.59
N PHE A 202 -28.43 -8.49 -9.80
CA PHE A 202 -29.03 -8.21 -11.10
C PHE A 202 -30.27 -7.32 -10.96
N ASN A 203 -30.31 -6.24 -11.74
CA ASN A 203 -31.43 -5.31 -11.81
C ASN A 203 -31.96 -5.20 -13.24
N SER A 204 -32.99 -5.98 -13.58
CA SER A 204 -33.62 -5.95 -14.90
C SER A 204 -34.25 -4.60 -15.27
N LYS A 205 -34.47 -3.72 -14.29
CA LYS A 205 -35.03 -2.37 -14.43
C LYS A 205 -33.98 -1.26 -14.34
N ALA A 206 -32.69 -1.58 -14.47
CA ALA A 206 -31.62 -0.59 -14.42
C ALA A 206 -31.85 0.55 -15.43
N VAL A 207 -31.66 1.78 -14.96
CA VAL A 207 -31.86 3.01 -15.72
C VAL A 207 -30.58 3.37 -16.44
N ALA A 208 -30.63 3.53 -17.76
CA ALA A 208 -29.43 3.82 -18.54
C ALA A 208 -28.85 5.20 -18.16
N MET A 209 -27.55 5.25 -17.86
CA MET A 209 -26.84 6.52 -17.71
C MET A 209 -26.77 7.22 -19.08
N LYS A 210 -27.18 8.50 -19.11
CA LYS A 210 -27.09 9.34 -20.31
C LYS A 210 -25.64 9.75 -20.53
N ILE A 211 -25.13 9.47 -21.73
CA ILE A 211 -23.78 9.84 -22.14
C ILE A 211 -23.87 11.04 -23.07
N ASP A 212 -23.26 12.14 -22.63
CA ASP A 212 -23.13 13.35 -23.44
C ASP A 212 -22.04 13.12 -24.50
N SER A 213 -22.45 12.98 -25.75
CA SER A 213 -21.57 12.83 -26.91
C SER A 213 -20.82 14.11 -27.31
N HIS A 214 -21.23 15.26 -26.75
CA HIS A 214 -20.67 16.59 -27.00
C HIS A 214 -19.85 17.15 -25.82
N ALA A 215 -19.78 16.44 -24.70
CA ALA A 215 -18.98 16.80 -23.53
C ALA A 215 -17.52 17.01 -23.95
N ARG A 216 -17.14 18.29 -24.11
CA ARG A 216 -15.76 18.70 -24.36
C ARG A 216 -14.87 18.10 -23.27
N SER A 217 -13.86 17.34 -23.69
CA SER A 217 -12.69 17.05 -22.86
C SER A 217 -12.15 18.37 -22.32
N GLN A 218 -12.29 18.61 -21.01
CA GLN A 218 -11.64 19.74 -20.37
C GLN A 218 -10.13 19.51 -20.43
N SER A 219 -9.49 20.18 -21.37
CA SER A 219 -8.07 20.51 -21.39
C SER A 219 -7.95 21.90 -22.04
N PRO A 220 -7.20 22.85 -21.45
CA PRO A 220 -7.08 24.19 -21.99
C PRO A 220 -6.05 24.22 -23.12
N ALA A 221 -6.45 24.65 -24.32
CA ALA A 221 -5.52 25.17 -25.32
C ALA A 221 -6.25 26.16 -26.25
N PRO A 222 -5.58 27.25 -26.68
CA PRO A 222 -6.18 28.31 -27.48
C PRO A 222 -6.22 27.96 -28.97
N SER A 223 -7.20 28.58 -29.63
CA SER A 223 -7.52 28.56 -31.05
C SER A 223 -6.45 29.20 -31.93
N THR A 224 -6.22 28.63 -33.12
CA THR A 224 -5.77 29.38 -34.31
C THR A 224 -6.40 28.81 -35.58
N ASP A 225 -6.70 29.74 -36.48
CA ASP A 225 -7.55 29.66 -37.65
C ASP A 225 -7.09 28.75 -38.79
N ASN A 226 -8.07 28.48 -39.65
CA ASN A 226 -8.03 27.81 -40.93
C ASN A 226 -6.95 28.33 -41.90
N HIS A 227 -6.21 27.40 -42.51
CA HIS A 227 -5.87 27.50 -43.93
C HIS A 227 -5.98 26.12 -44.60
N GLN A 228 -6.82 26.07 -45.64
CA GLN A 228 -6.96 24.96 -46.57
C GLN A 228 -5.66 24.70 -47.32
N LEU A 229 -5.18 23.45 -47.34
CA LEU A 229 -4.35 22.92 -48.41
C LEU A 229 -4.75 21.47 -48.70
N THR A 230 -4.99 21.23 -49.98
CA THR A 230 -5.43 20.02 -50.67
C THR A 230 -4.50 18.82 -50.46
N ILE A 231 -5.09 17.63 -50.30
CA ILE A 231 -4.41 16.32 -50.25
C ILE A 231 -4.07 15.88 -51.69
N PRO A 232 -2.84 15.43 -51.99
CA PRO A 232 -2.59 14.51 -53.10
C PRO A 232 -2.51 13.06 -52.59
N ASP A 233 -3.11 12.16 -53.38
CA ASP A 233 -3.14 10.72 -53.20
C ASP A 233 -1.77 10.09 -52.88
N PHE A 234 -1.70 9.30 -51.81
CA PHE A 234 -0.57 8.43 -51.52
C PHE A 234 -0.86 7.00 -52.00
N LYS A 235 -0.19 6.61 -53.09
CA LYS A 235 0.05 5.21 -53.46
C LYS A 235 0.89 4.51 -52.38
N ALA A 236 0.56 3.25 -52.12
CA ALA A 236 1.33 2.35 -51.28
C ALA A 236 2.78 2.20 -51.79
N PRO A 237 3.78 2.11 -50.91
CA PRO A 237 5.09 1.60 -51.28
C PRO A 237 5.24 0.13 -50.86
N GLU A 238 5.48 -0.72 -51.86
CA GLU A 238 6.19 -1.98 -51.67
C GLU A 238 7.71 -1.73 -51.53
N GLU A 239 8.36 -2.78 -51.02
CA GLU A 239 9.80 -3.09 -51.04
C GLU A 239 10.68 -2.58 -49.89
N GLY A 240 11.31 -3.56 -49.25
CA GLY A 240 12.11 -3.44 -48.04
C GLY A 240 13.35 -2.57 -48.19
N LYS A 241 13.59 -1.72 -47.18
CA LYS A 241 14.86 -1.02 -46.97
C LYS A 241 15.52 -1.50 -45.69
N LYS A 242 16.79 -1.92 -45.82
CA LYS A 242 17.74 -2.08 -44.71
C LYS A 242 17.73 -0.81 -43.86
N VAL A 243 17.43 -0.93 -42.57
CA VAL A 243 17.41 0.18 -41.63
C VAL A 243 18.84 0.69 -41.42
N ASP A 244 19.09 1.94 -41.80
CA ASP A 244 20.39 2.58 -41.72
C ASP A 244 20.76 2.84 -40.24
N LYS A 245 21.77 2.14 -39.72
CA LYS A 245 22.15 2.17 -38.29
C LYS A 245 22.58 3.57 -37.83
N ASN A 246 23.05 4.43 -38.75
CA ASN A 246 23.40 5.81 -38.45
C ASN A 246 22.17 6.66 -38.07
N SER A 247 21.02 6.40 -38.70
CA SER A 247 19.77 7.14 -38.44
C SER A 247 19.19 6.84 -37.05
N ILE A 248 19.29 5.60 -36.56
CA ILE A 248 18.78 5.23 -35.23
C ILE A 248 19.59 5.93 -34.13
N ARG A 249 20.92 5.92 -34.23
CA ARG A 249 21.80 6.57 -33.26
C ARG A 249 21.51 8.08 -33.18
N GLU A 250 21.36 8.72 -34.33
CA GLU A 250 21.04 10.14 -34.43
C GLU A 250 19.68 10.46 -33.80
N ASN A 251 18.64 9.66 -34.06
CA ASN A 251 17.33 9.81 -33.43
C ASN A 251 17.39 9.69 -31.90
N ILE A 252 18.16 8.75 -31.35
CA ILE A 252 18.32 8.59 -29.90
C ILE A 252 19.04 9.80 -29.28
N VAL A 253 20.11 10.28 -29.92
CA VAL A 253 20.87 11.45 -29.42
C VAL A 253 19.99 12.71 -29.45
N ASN A 254 19.27 12.93 -30.54
CA ASN A 254 18.38 14.09 -30.69
C ASN A 254 17.21 14.02 -29.69
N MET A 255 16.63 12.83 -29.48
CA MET A 255 15.62 12.61 -28.42
C MET A 255 16.16 13.01 -27.05
N MET A 256 17.35 12.53 -26.67
CA MET A 256 17.95 12.85 -25.37
C MET A 256 18.22 14.34 -25.21
N GLN A 257 18.71 15.01 -26.26
CA GLN A 257 18.96 16.45 -26.26
C GLN A 257 17.66 17.25 -26.11
N LEU A 258 16.61 16.89 -26.86
CA LEU A 258 15.30 17.53 -26.78
C LEU A 258 14.67 17.36 -25.39
N LEU A 259 14.71 16.17 -24.83
CA LEU A 259 14.14 15.94 -23.50
C LEU A 259 14.93 16.69 -22.42
N LYS A 260 16.28 16.69 -22.49
CA LYS A 260 17.13 17.46 -21.56
C LYS A 260 17.04 18.97 -21.75
N SER A 261 16.63 19.46 -22.92
CA SER A 261 16.42 20.90 -23.14
C SER A 261 15.10 21.38 -22.56
N ARG A 262 14.10 20.48 -22.41
CA ARG A 262 12.78 20.80 -21.84
C ARG A 262 12.62 20.45 -20.37
N TYR A 263 13.33 19.43 -19.90
CA TYR A 263 13.14 18.87 -18.55
C TYR A 263 14.47 18.67 -17.83
N ASP A 264 14.44 18.87 -16.52
CA ASP A 264 15.45 18.35 -15.61
C ASP A 264 14.99 17.01 -15.05
N PHE A 265 15.86 16.01 -15.10
CA PHE A 265 15.58 14.65 -14.64
C PHE A 265 16.50 14.27 -13.49
N ARG A 266 15.98 13.51 -12.54
CA ARG A 266 16.77 12.88 -11.47
C ARG A 266 16.14 11.56 -11.05
N TYR A 267 16.95 10.58 -10.70
CA TYR A 267 16.48 9.29 -10.22
C TYR A 267 16.47 9.29 -8.70
N ASN A 268 15.28 9.22 -8.10
CA ASN A 268 15.12 9.20 -6.65
C ASN A 268 15.55 7.83 -6.12
N THR A 269 16.70 7.78 -5.44
CA THR A 269 17.30 6.52 -4.96
C THR A 269 16.56 5.93 -3.76
N VAL A 270 15.75 6.72 -3.04
CA VAL A 270 14.93 6.24 -1.92
C VAL A 270 13.61 5.69 -2.44
N MET A 271 12.92 6.47 -3.29
CA MET A 271 11.60 6.10 -3.81
C MET A 271 11.66 5.16 -5.03
N LYS A 272 12.84 4.97 -5.63
CA LYS A 272 13.14 4.06 -6.75
C LYS A 272 12.36 4.38 -8.04
N PHE A 273 12.21 5.66 -8.35
CA PHE A 273 11.65 6.11 -9.63
C PHE A 273 12.32 7.39 -10.14
N VAL A 274 12.13 7.68 -11.43
CA VAL A 274 12.61 8.89 -12.08
C VAL A 274 11.64 10.04 -11.80
N GLU A 275 12.19 11.17 -11.42
CA GLU A 275 11.49 12.45 -11.30
C GLU A 275 11.87 13.38 -12.45
N TYR A 276 10.93 14.23 -12.84
CA TYR A 276 11.14 15.27 -13.85
C TYR A 276 10.63 16.62 -13.35
N MET A 277 11.21 17.70 -13.88
CA MET A 277 10.74 19.06 -13.68
C MET A 277 10.80 19.81 -15.03
N PRO A 278 9.68 20.39 -15.51
CA PRO A 278 9.70 21.22 -16.72
C PRO A 278 10.52 22.50 -16.49
N LYS A 279 11.43 22.82 -17.42
CA LYS A 279 12.27 24.02 -17.32
C LYS A 279 11.49 25.31 -17.51
N ASP A 280 10.41 25.28 -18.28
CA ASP A 280 9.46 26.39 -18.46
C ASP A 280 8.56 26.62 -17.24
N LYS A 281 8.46 25.62 -16.34
CA LYS A 281 7.57 25.63 -15.16
C LYS A 281 8.25 25.12 -13.89
N GLY A 282 9.49 25.54 -13.67
CA GLY A 282 10.32 25.06 -12.55
C GLY A 282 9.74 25.31 -11.14
N TRP A 283 8.77 26.23 -11.00
CA TRP A 283 8.13 26.55 -9.72
C TRP A 283 7.22 25.43 -9.17
N TYR A 284 6.82 24.45 -9.99
CA TYR A 284 6.07 23.28 -9.53
C TYR A 284 6.95 22.22 -8.84
N GLY A 285 8.28 22.34 -8.94
CA GLY A 285 9.22 21.36 -8.44
C GLY A 285 9.21 20.04 -9.22
N TYR A 286 9.93 19.06 -8.70
CA TYR A 286 10.05 17.73 -9.29
C TYR A 286 8.81 16.87 -9.06
N GLN A 287 8.39 16.14 -10.08
CA GLN A 287 7.24 15.24 -10.09
C GLN A 287 7.64 13.84 -10.58
N PRO A 288 6.95 12.76 -10.17
CA PRO A 288 7.22 11.43 -10.67
C PRO A 288 6.98 11.34 -12.18
N VAL A 289 7.86 10.63 -12.89
CA VAL A 289 7.64 10.26 -14.30
C VAL A 289 6.67 9.09 -14.34
N GLU A 290 5.38 9.41 -14.32
CA GLU A 290 4.31 8.43 -14.48
C GLU A 290 4.16 7.95 -15.92
N PRO A 291 3.47 6.81 -16.18
CA PRO A 291 3.22 6.33 -17.53
C PRO A 291 2.59 7.38 -18.46
N ARG A 292 1.73 8.27 -17.92
CA ARG A 292 1.12 9.38 -18.66
C ARG A 292 2.18 10.41 -19.10
N VAL A 293 3.11 10.75 -18.22
CA VAL A 293 4.21 11.68 -18.50
C VAL A 293 5.14 11.08 -19.54
N GLN A 294 5.47 9.80 -19.42
CA GLN A 294 6.29 9.09 -20.40
C GLN A 294 5.65 9.10 -21.80
N LYS A 295 4.33 8.85 -21.89
CA LYS A 295 3.58 8.95 -23.15
C LYS A 295 3.63 10.37 -23.72
N ARG A 296 3.45 11.41 -22.88
CA ARG A 296 3.56 12.82 -23.29
C ARG A 296 4.94 13.13 -23.87
N MET A 297 6.01 12.76 -23.16
CA MET A 297 7.40 12.93 -23.62
C MET A 297 7.65 12.21 -24.95
N THR A 298 7.08 11.03 -25.14
CA THR A 298 7.17 10.30 -26.41
C THR A 298 6.50 11.06 -27.55
N LEU A 299 5.29 11.58 -27.32
CA LEU A 299 4.59 12.39 -28.32
C LEU A 299 5.34 13.68 -28.63
N GLU A 300 5.90 14.36 -27.64
CA GLU A 300 6.71 15.57 -27.84
C GLU A 300 7.94 15.32 -28.71
N VAL A 301 8.59 14.18 -28.54
CA VAL A 301 9.75 13.80 -29.38
C VAL A 301 9.30 13.47 -30.80
N GLN A 302 8.20 12.73 -30.96
CA GLN A 302 7.65 12.38 -32.27
C GLN A 302 7.13 13.60 -33.05
N LEU A 303 6.51 14.56 -32.37
CA LEU A 303 6.06 15.84 -32.94
C LEU A 303 7.22 16.77 -33.33
N ALA A 304 8.44 16.50 -32.84
CA ALA A 304 9.67 17.15 -33.29
C ALA A 304 10.34 16.41 -34.47
N ASP A 305 9.60 15.52 -35.16
CA ASP A 305 10.06 14.68 -36.27
C ASP A 305 11.21 13.70 -35.93
N ILE A 306 11.43 13.44 -34.64
CA ILE A 306 12.44 12.48 -34.18
C ILE A 306 11.78 11.09 -34.06
N ARG A 307 12.21 10.15 -34.90
CA ARG A 307 11.60 8.83 -35.01
C ARG A 307 12.07 7.89 -33.90
N VAL A 308 11.36 7.89 -32.77
CA VAL A 308 11.58 6.98 -31.65
C VAL A 308 10.30 6.29 -31.19
N SER A 309 10.47 5.14 -30.55
CA SER A 309 9.39 4.43 -29.85
C SER A 309 9.30 4.87 -28.39
N ILE A 310 8.17 4.57 -27.74
CA ILE A 310 8.02 4.74 -26.29
C ILE A 310 9.07 3.93 -25.50
N LYS A 311 9.57 2.83 -26.06
CA LYS A 311 10.61 2.00 -25.45
C LYS A 311 11.95 2.73 -25.42
N ASP A 312 12.28 3.50 -26.46
CA ASP A 312 13.53 4.28 -26.49
C ASP A 312 13.51 5.40 -25.44
N VAL A 313 12.38 6.09 -25.31
CA VAL A 313 12.15 7.07 -24.23
C VAL A 313 12.24 6.39 -22.86
N ARG A 314 11.63 5.20 -22.70
CA ARG A 314 11.74 4.41 -21.45
C ARG A 314 13.18 4.11 -21.11
N ASN A 315 13.92 3.56 -22.07
CA ASN A 315 15.31 3.14 -21.88
C ASN A 315 16.16 4.33 -21.46
N PHE A 316 15.95 5.52 -22.03
CA PHE A 316 16.65 6.73 -21.58
C PHE A 316 16.29 7.09 -20.14
N LEU A 317 15.01 7.16 -19.79
CA LEU A 317 14.55 7.53 -18.45
C LEU A 317 15.03 6.55 -17.38
N GLU A 318 14.99 5.25 -17.66
CA GLU A 318 15.38 4.17 -16.74
C GLU A 318 16.88 3.84 -16.77
N SER A 319 17.68 4.55 -17.58
CA SER A 319 19.14 4.36 -17.65
C SER A 319 19.90 5.16 -16.59
N ASP A 320 21.16 4.78 -16.40
CA ASP A 320 22.16 5.49 -15.59
C ASP A 320 22.57 6.86 -16.18
N TYR A 321 22.02 7.25 -17.33
CA TYR A 321 22.19 8.62 -17.86
C TYR A 321 21.40 9.67 -17.05
N ILE A 322 20.42 9.23 -16.27
CA ILE A 322 19.73 10.07 -15.29
C ILE A 322 20.50 10.03 -13.97
N LYS A 323 20.88 11.21 -13.46
CA LYS A 323 21.67 11.30 -12.23
C LYS A 323 20.86 10.83 -11.01
N ASN A 324 21.50 10.06 -10.15
CA ASN A 324 20.95 9.69 -8.85
C ASN A 324 20.76 10.93 -7.97
N TYR A 325 19.68 10.93 -7.22
CA TYR A 325 19.31 11.94 -6.24
C TYR A 325 18.78 11.23 -4.99
N ASN A 326 19.36 11.53 -3.83
CA ASN A 326 18.81 11.09 -2.56
C ASN A 326 18.20 12.32 -1.84
N PRO A 327 16.88 12.41 -1.71
CA PRO A 327 16.23 13.56 -1.06
C PRO A 327 16.64 13.75 0.41
N ILE A 328 16.98 12.66 1.10
CA ILE A 328 17.36 12.67 2.51
C ILE A 328 18.79 13.23 2.65
N ASP A 329 19.73 12.67 1.88
CA ASP A 329 21.13 13.11 1.92
C ASP A 329 21.25 14.59 1.49
N GLU A 330 20.53 15.00 0.45
CA GLU A 330 20.51 16.39 -0.01
C GLU A 330 20.01 17.34 1.08
N TYR A 331 18.91 16.98 1.76
CA TYR A 331 18.36 17.80 2.85
C TYR A 331 19.33 17.90 4.04
N LEU A 332 19.93 16.77 4.45
CA LEU A 332 20.93 16.76 5.53
C LEU A 332 22.17 17.57 5.14
N PHE A 333 22.63 17.46 3.90
CA PHE A 333 23.74 18.26 3.36
C PHE A 333 23.44 19.76 3.42
N GLN A 334 22.21 20.17 3.09
CA GLN A 334 21.79 21.57 3.22
C GLN A 334 21.72 22.08 4.67
N CYS A 335 21.68 21.20 5.66
CA CYS A 335 21.71 21.55 7.09
C CYS A 335 23.14 21.55 7.67
N TYR A 336 24.12 21.01 6.95
CA TYR A 336 25.50 20.89 7.42
C TYR A 336 26.11 22.25 7.75
N ASP A 337 26.80 22.36 8.89
CA ASP A 337 27.43 23.57 9.43
C ASP A 337 26.53 24.81 9.60
N LYS A 338 25.21 24.64 9.64
CA LYS A 338 24.25 25.74 9.82
C LYS A 338 23.68 25.89 11.23
N TRP A 339 24.18 25.12 12.20
CA TRP A 339 23.68 25.16 13.56
C TRP A 339 24.01 26.49 14.22
N ASP A 340 23.02 27.15 14.81
CA ASP A 340 23.16 28.45 15.48
C ASP A 340 23.69 28.37 16.92
N GLY A 341 24.02 27.16 17.40
CA GLY A 341 24.53 26.92 18.75
C GLY A 341 23.44 26.80 19.84
N LYS A 342 22.15 26.92 19.50
CA LYS A 342 21.04 26.80 20.47
C LYS A 342 20.45 25.41 20.50
N ASP A 343 19.84 25.04 21.63
CA ASP A 343 19.22 23.73 21.80
C ASP A 343 17.77 23.70 21.28
N HIS A 344 17.62 23.45 19.98
CA HIS A 344 16.33 23.37 19.29
C HIS A 344 15.62 22.03 19.52
N ILE A 345 16.35 20.92 19.58
CA ILE A 345 15.76 19.58 19.74
C ILE A 345 15.12 19.44 21.12
N ARG A 346 15.78 19.85 22.21
CA ARG A 346 15.15 19.83 23.53
C ARG A 346 14.07 20.91 23.66
N ALA A 347 14.20 22.05 23.00
CA ALA A 347 13.13 23.05 22.95
C ALA A 347 11.85 22.46 22.30
N LEU A 348 12.00 21.72 21.19
CA LEU A 348 10.90 20.98 20.58
C LEU A 348 10.35 19.91 21.52
N ALA A 349 11.20 19.15 22.22
CA ALA A 349 10.72 18.16 23.18
C ALA A 349 9.86 18.79 24.29
N ARG A 350 10.26 19.97 24.79
CA ARG A 350 9.55 20.70 25.85
C ARG A 350 8.20 21.27 25.42
N THR A 351 7.84 21.28 24.13
CA THR A 351 6.47 21.61 23.71
C THR A 351 5.47 20.53 24.09
N VAL A 352 5.95 19.33 24.42
CA VAL A 352 5.15 18.23 24.98
C VAL A 352 5.07 18.44 26.50
N PRO A 353 3.92 18.86 27.05
CA PRO A 353 3.79 19.08 28.48
C PRO A 353 3.74 17.75 29.20
N THR A 354 4.68 17.49 30.11
CA THR A 354 4.76 16.25 30.88
C THR A 354 5.41 16.50 32.24
N ALA A 355 5.10 15.65 33.21
CA ALA A 355 5.76 15.64 34.52
C ALA A 355 7.09 14.87 34.51
N ASN A 356 7.43 14.16 33.41
CA ASN A 356 8.66 13.40 33.32
C ASN A 356 9.88 14.32 33.11
N PRO A 357 10.81 14.43 34.10
CA PRO A 357 11.94 15.35 34.01
C PRO A 357 12.98 14.94 32.97
N HIS A 358 13.01 13.67 32.56
CA HIS A 358 13.99 13.13 31.62
C HIS A 358 13.55 13.20 30.16
N TRP A 359 12.29 13.55 29.90
CA TRP A 359 11.70 13.50 28.56
C TRP A 359 12.53 14.26 27.51
N ALA A 360 12.96 15.49 27.81
CA ALA A 360 13.69 16.31 26.85
C ALA A 360 15.02 15.66 26.43
N ASP A 361 15.76 15.07 27.37
CA ASP A 361 17.02 14.38 27.09
C ASP A 361 16.81 13.06 26.37
N TRP A 362 15.78 12.29 26.74
CA TRP A 362 15.46 11.04 26.07
C TRP A 362 14.99 11.27 24.64
N PHE A 363 14.16 12.29 24.42
CA PHE A 363 13.75 12.69 23.07
C PHE A 363 14.96 13.15 22.25
N TYR A 364 15.88 13.93 22.85
CA TYR A 364 17.11 14.35 22.19
C TYR A 364 17.94 13.16 21.71
N THR A 365 18.25 12.20 22.59
CA THR A 365 19.02 10.99 22.24
C THR A 365 18.31 10.18 21.15
N TRP A 366 16.99 10.02 21.24
CA TRP A 366 16.21 9.33 20.22
C TRP A 366 16.22 10.06 18.87
N PHE A 367 16.12 11.39 18.87
CA PHE A 367 16.16 12.22 17.67
C PHE A 367 17.53 12.12 16.99
N LEU A 368 18.62 12.11 17.76
CA LEU A 368 19.95 11.82 17.23
C LEU A 368 20.02 10.43 16.60
N GLY A 369 19.48 9.40 17.26
CA GLY A 369 19.37 8.05 16.71
C GLY A 369 18.58 7.98 15.40
N MET A 370 17.53 8.79 15.27
CA MET A 370 16.74 8.92 14.05
C MET A 370 17.55 9.55 12.91
N VAL A 371 18.18 10.71 13.13
CA VAL A 371 18.99 11.38 12.11
C VAL A 371 20.20 10.53 11.73
N ASP A 372 20.79 9.85 12.70
CA ASP A 372 21.90 8.95 12.44
C ASP A 372 21.47 7.80 11.51
N GLN A 373 20.31 7.18 11.75
CA GLN A 373 19.72 6.14 10.89
C GLN A 373 19.61 6.57 9.42
N TRP A 374 19.28 7.84 9.17
CA TRP A 374 19.09 8.39 7.82
C TRP A 374 20.38 8.53 7.01
N ARG A 375 21.54 8.69 7.67
CA ARG A 375 22.86 8.83 7.02
C ARG A 375 23.31 7.56 6.27
N GLY A 376 22.56 6.46 6.37
CA GLY A 376 22.66 5.34 5.43
C GLY A 376 23.97 4.54 5.46
N TYR A 377 24.82 4.68 6.50
CA TYR A 377 26.07 3.94 6.60
C TYR A 377 25.84 2.42 6.47
N SER A 378 26.41 1.83 5.43
CA SER A 378 26.51 0.38 5.26
C SER A 378 27.29 -0.20 6.44
N HIS A 379 26.79 -1.30 7.03
CA HIS A 379 27.37 -2.01 8.19
C HIS A 379 27.02 -1.50 9.60
N ARG A 380 25.86 -0.86 9.80
CA ARG A 380 25.31 -0.68 11.14
C ARG A 380 25.08 -2.03 11.84
N GLN A 381 25.53 -2.14 13.09
CA GLN A 381 25.25 -3.29 13.93
C GLN A 381 23.84 -3.24 14.53
N TYR A 382 23.31 -2.04 14.76
CA TYR A 382 22.01 -1.82 15.42
C TYR A 382 21.23 -0.69 14.73
N GLY A 383 19.90 -0.83 14.67
CA GLY A 383 19.00 0.28 14.33
C GLY A 383 18.61 1.09 15.57
N ASN A 384 17.96 2.25 15.38
CA ASN A 384 17.33 2.99 16.46
C ASN A 384 16.26 2.10 17.12
N SER A 385 16.60 1.61 18.31
CA SER A 385 15.94 0.46 18.94
C SER A 385 15.04 0.85 20.11
N VAL A 386 14.68 2.12 20.21
CA VAL A 386 13.77 2.67 21.20
C VAL A 386 12.78 3.59 20.50
N ALA A 387 11.52 3.60 20.94
CA ALA A 387 10.44 4.39 20.37
C ALA A 387 9.75 5.25 21.44
N PRO A 388 9.66 6.58 21.29
CA PRO A 388 8.81 7.42 22.12
C PRO A 388 7.36 6.98 22.01
N LEU A 389 6.65 6.98 23.13
CA LEU A 389 5.25 6.58 23.23
C LEU A 389 4.48 7.68 23.96
N LEU A 390 3.75 8.49 23.19
CA LEU A 390 2.98 9.62 23.70
C LEU A 390 1.59 9.15 24.16
N ILE A 391 1.28 9.35 25.42
CA ILE A 391 0.07 8.84 26.08
C ILE A 391 -0.77 10.00 26.59
N SER A 392 -1.99 10.13 26.09
CA SER A 392 -2.94 11.15 26.56
C SER A 392 -4.32 10.91 26.00
N LYS A 393 -5.33 11.63 26.50
CA LYS A 393 -6.68 11.63 25.89
C LYS A 393 -6.63 12.08 24.42
N GLN A 394 -7.72 11.83 23.70
CA GLN A 394 -7.88 12.33 22.33
C GLN A 394 -7.85 13.87 22.32
N GLY A 395 -7.42 14.47 21.20
CA GLY A 395 -7.38 15.93 21.03
C GLY A 395 -6.12 16.63 21.57
N TYR A 396 -5.09 15.89 21.99
CA TYR A 396 -3.84 16.44 22.56
C TYR A 396 -2.74 16.71 21.52
N ASN A 397 -3.07 16.71 20.22
CA ASN A 397 -2.14 16.95 19.10
C ASN A 397 -0.97 15.96 18.97
N LYS A 398 -1.06 14.75 19.54
CA LYS A 398 0.00 13.73 19.48
C LYS A 398 0.43 13.38 18.03
N SER A 399 -0.50 12.96 17.18
CA SER A 399 -0.20 12.59 15.79
C SER A 399 0.29 13.77 14.97
N THR A 400 -0.21 14.98 15.26
CA THR A 400 0.27 16.24 14.66
C THR A 400 1.73 16.51 15.04
N PHE A 401 2.11 16.31 16.30
CA PHE A 401 3.51 16.43 16.74
C PHE A 401 4.40 15.42 16.00
N CYS A 402 4.01 14.14 15.93
CA CYS A 402 4.77 13.10 15.23
C CYS A 402 4.98 13.45 13.75
N ARG A 403 3.93 13.89 13.04
CA ARG A 403 4.01 14.30 11.64
C ARG A 403 4.90 15.53 11.43
N ARG A 404 4.91 16.45 12.39
CA ARG A 404 5.72 17.68 12.36
C ARG A 404 7.19 17.47 12.72
N LEU A 405 7.64 16.24 12.98
CA LEU A 405 9.06 15.93 13.13
C LEU A 405 9.81 16.04 11.80
N LEU A 406 9.11 15.86 10.67
CA LEU A 406 9.69 15.95 9.34
C LEU A 406 9.44 17.33 8.70
N PRO A 407 10.41 17.87 7.95
CA PRO A 407 10.21 19.08 7.16
C PRO A 407 9.22 18.82 6.01
N PRO A 408 8.50 19.84 5.48
CA PRO A 408 7.52 19.66 4.40
C PRO A 408 8.03 18.90 3.18
N GLU A 409 9.28 19.12 2.81
CA GLU A 409 9.95 18.51 1.66
C GLU A 409 10.16 16.99 1.84
N LEU A 410 10.15 16.51 3.09
CA LEU A 410 10.31 15.09 3.45
C LEU A 410 9.06 14.49 4.11
N GLN A 411 7.89 15.14 3.99
CA GLN A 411 6.65 14.64 4.59
C GLN A 411 6.22 13.27 4.05
N TRP A 412 6.60 12.92 2.82
CA TRP A 412 6.41 11.58 2.26
C TRP A 412 7.09 10.48 3.09
N GLY A 413 8.09 10.83 3.91
CA GLY A 413 8.81 9.91 4.79
C GLY A 413 8.10 9.59 6.11
N TYR A 414 6.89 10.11 6.35
CA TYR A 414 6.07 9.81 7.53
C TYR A 414 4.94 8.82 7.18
N SER A 415 4.71 7.83 8.04
CA SER A 415 3.56 6.91 7.94
C SER A 415 2.95 6.67 9.32
N ASP A 416 1.62 6.70 9.42
CA ASP A 416 0.83 6.36 10.61
C ASP A 416 -0.12 5.17 10.40
N ASN A 417 -0.03 4.51 9.24
CA ASN A 417 -0.95 3.46 8.80
C ASN A 417 -0.26 2.10 8.62
N LEU A 418 0.71 1.78 9.49
CA LEU A 418 1.46 0.53 9.38
C LEU A 418 0.63 -0.67 9.85
N ILE A 419 0.39 -1.61 8.93
CA ILE A 419 -0.25 -2.89 9.25
C ILE A 419 0.82 -3.91 9.70
N LEU A 420 0.79 -4.30 10.96
CA LEU A 420 1.78 -5.22 11.57
C LEU A 420 1.55 -6.71 11.26
N SER A 421 0.46 -7.08 10.57
CA SER A 421 0.17 -8.49 10.26
C SER A 421 1.05 -9.06 9.15
N GLU A 422 1.54 -8.22 8.23
CA GLU A 422 2.35 -8.67 7.09
C GLU A 422 3.81 -8.23 7.19
N LYS A 423 4.69 -9.17 7.53
CA LYS A 423 6.13 -8.92 7.70
C LYS A 423 6.80 -8.24 6.50
N ARG A 424 6.41 -8.61 5.27
CA ARG A 424 6.99 -8.04 4.04
C ARG A 424 6.63 -6.57 3.89
N GLN A 425 5.37 -6.19 4.10
CA GLN A 425 4.93 -4.80 4.06
C GLN A 425 5.66 -3.97 5.13
N VAL A 426 5.83 -4.52 6.33
CA VAL A 426 6.57 -3.83 7.39
C VAL A 426 8.03 -3.59 7.00
N TYR A 427 8.70 -4.59 6.44
CA TYR A 427 10.09 -4.42 5.97
C TYR A 427 10.19 -3.39 4.85
N GLN A 428 9.23 -3.38 3.93
CA GLN A 428 9.18 -2.37 2.87
C GLN A 428 8.94 -0.97 3.45
N ALA A 429 8.00 -0.81 4.37
CA ALA A 429 7.73 0.45 5.05
C ALA A 429 8.98 0.96 5.79
N MET A 430 9.71 0.08 6.48
CA MET A 430 10.94 0.44 7.19
C MET A 430 12.10 0.87 6.28
N ALA A 431 12.08 0.43 5.01
CA ALA A 431 13.07 0.81 4.01
C ALA A 431 12.70 2.10 3.26
N GLN A 432 11.42 2.51 3.27
CA GLN A 432 10.91 3.65 2.52
C GLN A 432 10.60 4.87 3.41
N PHE A 433 10.11 4.65 4.62
CA PHE A 433 9.75 5.72 5.56
C PHE A 433 10.86 6.00 6.57
N MET A 434 10.95 7.25 6.99
CA MET A 434 11.91 7.76 7.96
C MET A 434 11.35 7.74 9.39
N VAL A 435 10.07 8.05 9.55
CA VAL A 435 9.35 8.02 10.82
C VAL A 435 8.07 7.23 10.63
N ILE A 436 7.94 6.15 11.40
CA ILE A 436 6.71 5.35 11.42
C ILE A 436 6.05 5.55 12.77
N ASN A 437 4.86 6.14 12.76
CA ASN A 437 3.99 6.24 13.92
C ASN A 437 3.15 4.98 14.07
N LEU A 438 3.30 4.28 15.19
CA LEU A 438 2.41 3.22 15.62
C LEU A 438 1.21 3.88 16.30
N ASP A 439 0.26 4.33 15.48
CA ASP A 439 -0.96 4.96 16.00
C ASP A 439 -1.86 3.93 16.69
N GLU A 440 -2.67 4.43 17.63
CA GLU A 440 -3.56 3.62 18.46
C GLU A 440 -2.85 2.39 19.05
N PHE A 441 -1.67 2.60 19.65
CA PHE A 441 -0.79 1.53 20.14
C PHE A 441 -1.51 0.52 21.06
N ASN A 442 -2.57 0.95 21.76
CA ASN A 442 -3.43 0.11 22.59
C ASN A 442 -4.19 -0.98 21.81
N GLN A 443 -4.35 -0.86 20.49
CA GLN A 443 -4.96 -1.88 19.65
C GLN A 443 -3.99 -2.99 19.24
N ILE A 444 -2.68 -2.76 19.38
CA ILE A 444 -1.68 -3.77 19.07
C ILE A 444 -1.70 -4.83 20.16
N SER A 445 -2.03 -6.07 19.78
CA SER A 445 -2.16 -7.17 20.74
C SER A 445 -0.84 -7.44 21.48
N PRO A 446 -0.89 -7.87 22.76
CA PRO A 446 0.30 -8.16 23.55
C PRO A 446 1.29 -9.14 22.88
N GLN A 447 0.77 -10.13 22.14
CA GLN A 447 1.59 -11.11 21.42
C GLN A 447 2.43 -10.45 20.32
N VAL A 448 1.85 -9.51 19.57
CA VAL A 448 2.53 -8.76 18.52
C VAL A 448 3.57 -7.81 19.13
N GLN A 449 3.26 -7.16 20.26
CA GLN A 449 4.21 -6.31 20.98
C GLN A 449 5.44 -7.10 21.47
N GLN A 450 5.21 -8.21 22.17
CA GLN A 450 6.26 -9.02 22.83
C GLN A 450 7.20 -9.73 21.84
N GLY A 451 6.66 -10.20 20.72
CA GLY A 451 7.41 -10.97 19.74
C GLY A 451 7.84 -10.12 18.55
N PHE A 452 6.89 -9.75 17.72
CA PHE A 452 7.14 -9.18 16.40
C PHE A 452 7.77 -7.79 16.49
N LEU A 453 7.15 -6.87 17.24
CA LEU A 453 7.61 -5.49 17.34
C LEU A 453 8.98 -5.38 18.02
N LYS A 454 9.21 -6.19 19.06
CA LYS A 454 10.51 -6.30 19.73
C LYS A 454 11.66 -6.66 18.79
N ASN A 455 11.42 -7.57 17.85
CA ASN A 455 12.41 -7.99 16.86
C ASN A 455 12.59 -6.92 15.78
N LEU A 456 11.49 -6.34 15.28
CA LEU A 456 11.52 -5.31 14.25
C LEU A 456 12.33 -4.08 14.65
N ILE A 457 12.07 -3.55 15.84
CA ILE A 457 12.72 -2.35 16.36
C ILE A 457 14.25 -2.51 16.44
N GLN A 458 14.78 -3.73 16.49
CA GLN A 458 16.21 -4.00 16.62
C GLN A 458 16.95 -4.16 15.29
N LEU A 459 16.24 -4.45 14.20
CA LEU A 459 16.87 -4.80 12.92
C LEU A 459 17.72 -3.62 12.38
N PRO A 460 19.01 -3.83 12.06
CA PRO A 460 19.84 -2.79 11.44
C PRO A 460 19.63 -2.69 9.92
N THR A 461 19.39 -3.82 9.25
CA THR A 461 19.18 -3.93 7.80
C THR A 461 17.96 -4.79 7.49
N LEU A 462 17.42 -4.64 6.29
CA LEU A 462 16.13 -5.21 5.89
C LEU A 462 16.33 -6.11 4.67
N LYS A 463 16.06 -7.41 4.82
CA LYS A 463 16.15 -8.38 3.71
C LYS A 463 14.75 -8.75 3.23
N TYR A 464 14.39 -8.32 2.02
CA TYR A 464 13.12 -8.67 1.41
C TYR A 464 13.19 -8.69 -0.13
N LYS A 465 12.22 -9.36 -0.75
CA LYS A 465 12.03 -9.35 -2.21
C LYS A 465 11.09 -8.19 -2.56
N PRO A 466 11.54 -7.13 -3.26
CA PRO A 466 10.65 -6.03 -3.61
C PRO A 466 9.56 -6.49 -4.57
N PRO A 467 8.45 -5.73 -4.70
CA PRO A 467 7.47 -5.97 -5.75
C PRO A 467 8.16 -6.06 -7.11
N TYR A 468 7.83 -7.09 -7.91
CA TYR A 468 8.41 -7.36 -9.23
C TYR A 468 9.92 -7.66 -9.27
N GLY A 469 10.63 -7.68 -8.13
CA GLY A 469 12.01 -8.14 -8.07
C GLY A 469 12.09 -9.65 -8.30
N SER A 470 13.14 -10.13 -8.96
CA SER A 470 13.39 -11.57 -9.13
C SER A 470 13.99 -12.22 -7.88
N HIS A 471 14.82 -11.49 -7.13
CA HIS A 471 15.59 -11.99 -5.98
C HIS A 471 15.34 -11.19 -4.70
N VAL A 472 15.66 -11.80 -3.55
CA VAL A 472 15.71 -11.12 -2.24
C VAL A 472 16.92 -10.19 -2.23
N MET A 473 16.71 -8.95 -1.81
CA MET A 473 17.76 -7.94 -1.69
C MET A 473 17.84 -7.41 -0.26
N GLU A 474 18.99 -6.86 0.09
CA GLU A 474 19.22 -6.16 1.34
C GLU A 474 19.06 -4.66 1.13
N PHE A 475 18.27 -4.03 1.99
CA PHE A 475 17.96 -2.62 1.99
C PHE A 475 18.40 -1.99 3.31
N PRO A 476 18.89 -0.74 3.28
CA PRO A 476 19.13 0.01 4.51
C PRO A 476 17.81 0.26 5.24
N ARG A 477 17.83 0.20 6.56
CA ARG A 477 16.70 0.66 7.38
C ARG A 477 16.77 2.17 7.51
N LEU A 478 15.71 2.87 7.10
CA LEU A 478 15.55 4.31 7.31
C LEU A 478 14.67 4.62 8.52
N ALA A 479 13.71 3.76 8.82
CA ALA A 479 12.67 4.05 9.81
C ALA A 479 13.16 4.05 11.26
N SER A 480 12.82 5.13 11.96
CA SER A 480 12.66 5.17 13.42
C SER A 480 11.18 5.10 13.78
N PHE A 481 10.87 4.45 14.90
CA PHE A 481 9.50 4.30 15.38
C PHE A 481 9.16 5.37 16.42
N ILE A 482 7.93 5.85 16.37
CA ILE A 482 7.25 6.61 17.41
C ILE A 482 5.86 6.00 17.58
N ALA A 483 5.20 6.21 18.72
CA ALA A 483 3.89 5.63 18.99
C ALA A 483 2.99 6.62 19.72
N THR A 484 1.69 6.48 19.48
CA THR A 484 0.65 7.28 20.12
C THR A 484 -0.41 6.39 20.72
N SER A 485 -0.87 6.71 21.93
CA SER A 485 -1.96 5.98 22.56
C SER A 485 -2.90 6.91 23.34
N ASN A 486 -4.14 6.44 23.46
CA ASN A 486 -5.16 7.07 24.27
C ASN A 486 -5.36 6.38 25.64
N MET A 487 -4.63 5.29 25.91
CA MET A 487 -4.73 4.49 27.14
C MET A 487 -3.36 4.38 27.82
N LYS A 488 -3.35 4.23 29.15
CA LYS A 488 -2.11 4.09 29.93
C LYS A 488 -1.64 2.64 30.04
N ASP A 489 -2.58 1.70 30.17
CA ASP A 489 -2.30 0.27 30.34
C ASP A 489 -2.07 -0.38 28.98
N ILE A 490 -0.89 -0.16 28.39
CA ILE A 490 -0.62 -0.53 26.99
C ILE A 490 0.66 -1.32 26.80
N LEU A 491 1.58 -1.29 27.76
CA LEU A 491 2.85 -1.97 27.69
C LEU A 491 2.73 -3.38 28.27
N SER A 492 3.10 -4.39 27.47
CA SER A 492 2.94 -5.81 27.85
C SER A 492 4.22 -6.63 27.80
N ASP A 493 5.37 -6.07 27.45
CA ASP A 493 6.63 -6.82 27.35
C ASP A 493 7.14 -7.21 28.74
N PRO A 494 7.17 -8.53 29.08
CA PRO A 494 7.63 -8.97 30.39
C PRO A 494 9.12 -8.68 30.62
N SER A 495 9.91 -8.34 29.59
CA SER A 495 11.32 -7.92 29.73
C SER A 495 11.52 -6.45 30.13
N GLY A 496 10.50 -5.84 30.74
CA GLY A 496 10.51 -4.50 31.33
C GLY A 496 10.35 -3.36 30.32
N ASN A 497 9.75 -3.63 29.15
CA ASN A 497 9.32 -2.61 28.19
C ASN A 497 10.40 -1.58 27.77
N ARG A 498 11.68 -1.98 27.79
CA ARG A 498 12.85 -1.10 27.51
C ARG A 498 12.93 -0.50 26.11
N ARG A 499 12.04 -0.90 25.20
CA ARG A 499 11.99 -0.47 23.79
C ARG A 499 11.08 0.74 23.59
N PHE A 500 10.39 1.17 24.63
CA PHE A 500 9.52 2.34 24.58
C PHE A 500 9.96 3.38 25.59
N ILE A 501 9.72 4.65 25.29
CA ILE A 501 9.81 5.75 26.25
C ILE A 501 8.39 6.25 26.46
N GLY A 502 7.70 5.71 27.48
CA GLY A 502 6.34 6.10 27.82
C GLY A 502 6.32 7.49 28.43
N VAL A 503 5.53 8.39 27.84
CA VAL A 503 5.35 9.75 28.34
C VAL A 503 3.88 10.09 28.37
N GLU A 504 3.36 10.27 29.58
CA GLU A 504 2.03 10.83 29.78
C GLU A 504 2.08 12.35 29.63
N LEU A 505 1.16 12.89 28.82
CA LEU A 505 1.02 14.34 28.66
C LEU A 505 0.08 14.90 29.72
N THR A 506 0.49 16.01 30.33
CA THR A 506 -0.32 16.76 31.29
C THR A 506 -1.25 17.79 30.63
N GLY A 507 -1.03 18.11 29.34
CA GLY A 507 -1.85 19.02 28.54
C GLY A 507 -1.68 18.80 27.03
N PRO A 508 -2.45 19.50 26.18
CA PRO A 508 -2.26 19.44 24.73
C PRO A 508 -0.86 19.92 24.31
N ILE A 509 -0.26 19.25 23.32
CA ILE A 509 1.02 19.71 22.76
C ILE A 509 0.79 21.03 22.03
N ASP A 510 1.63 22.03 22.33
CA ASP A 510 1.63 23.28 21.57
C ASP A 510 2.19 23.03 20.16
N VAL A 511 1.32 23.21 19.17
CA VAL A 511 1.65 23.07 17.75
C VAL A 511 1.49 24.37 16.96
N SER A 512 1.35 25.50 17.66
CA SER A 512 1.14 26.82 17.04
C SER A 512 2.38 27.30 16.27
N VAL A 513 3.58 27.05 16.80
CA VAL A 513 4.85 27.48 16.18
C VAL A 513 5.44 26.38 15.32
N ARG A 514 5.69 26.66 14.04
CA ARG A 514 6.37 25.73 13.12
C ARG A 514 7.82 25.50 13.58
N PRO A 515 8.27 24.25 13.75
CA PRO A 515 9.65 23.98 14.12
C PRO A 515 10.63 24.53 13.09
N ASN A 516 11.76 25.05 13.55
CA ASN A 516 12.86 25.40 12.66
C ASN A 516 13.60 24.12 12.25
N TYR A 517 13.11 23.48 11.19
CA TYR A 517 13.62 22.21 10.71
C TYR A 517 15.12 22.26 10.40
N GLN A 518 15.60 23.29 9.70
CA GLN A 518 17.02 23.42 9.38
C GLN A 518 17.88 23.39 10.66
N GLN A 519 17.47 24.11 11.71
CA GLN A 519 18.20 24.13 12.97
C GLN A 519 18.11 22.81 13.75
N LEU A 520 16.97 22.12 13.74
CA LEU A 520 16.83 20.80 14.37
C LEU A 520 17.83 19.80 13.78
N PHE A 521 17.87 19.71 12.46
CA PHE A 521 18.74 18.75 11.77
C PHE A 521 20.20 19.22 11.76
N ALA A 522 20.48 20.52 11.69
CA ALA A 522 21.84 21.05 11.84
C ALA A 522 22.41 20.76 13.23
N GLN A 523 21.62 20.95 14.30
CA GLN A 523 22.02 20.59 15.66
C GLN A 523 22.30 19.08 15.76
N ALA A 524 21.42 18.24 15.21
CA ALA A 524 21.61 16.79 15.25
C ALA A 524 22.89 16.34 14.52
N LEU A 525 23.15 16.90 13.33
CA LEU A 525 24.36 16.61 12.56
C LEU A 525 25.63 17.05 13.29
N SER A 526 25.62 18.24 13.90
CA SER A 526 26.75 18.73 14.70
C SER A 526 27.04 17.81 15.89
N ALA A 527 26.00 17.45 16.67
CA ALA A 527 26.12 16.54 17.80
C ALA A 527 26.69 15.17 17.39
N LEU A 528 26.16 14.59 16.31
CA LEU A 528 26.63 13.31 15.78
C LEU A 528 28.08 13.36 15.26
N ASN A 529 28.49 14.46 14.63
CA ASN A 529 29.87 14.65 14.19
C ASN A 529 30.84 14.83 15.37
N ASN A 530 30.37 15.42 16.47
CA ASN A 530 31.11 15.53 17.73
C ASN A 530 31.15 14.23 18.53
N GLY A 531 30.52 13.14 18.04
CA GLY A 531 30.52 11.84 18.70
C GLY A 531 29.56 11.73 19.88
N GLU A 532 28.55 12.59 19.96
CA GLU A 532 27.49 12.44 20.96
C GLU A 532 26.73 11.12 20.80
N LYS A 533 26.29 10.55 21.92
CA LYS A 533 25.60 9.25 21.93
C LYS A 533 24.22 9.37 21.29
N SER A 534 23.96 8.51 20.31
CA SER A 534 22.66 8.35 19.65
C SER A 534 21.87 7.13 20.16
N TYR A 535 22.29 6.55 21.29
CA TYR A 535 21.71 5.34 21.89
C TYR A 535 21.67 5.44 23.42
N PHE A 536 20.79 4.65 24.03
CA PHE A 536 20.63 4.56 25.48
C PHE A 536 21.56 3.50 26.07
N ASP A 537 22.36 3.88 27.05
CA ASP A 537 23.20 2.94 27.80
C ASP A 537 22.41 2.18 28.88
N ALA A 538 23.08 1.25 29.56
CA ALA A 538 22.44 0.40 30.57
C ALA A 538 21.84 1.19 31.74
N GLN A 539 22.40 2.35 32.09
CA GLN A 539 21.86 3.18 33.19
C GLN A 539 20.59 3.89 32.73
N GLN A 540 20.60 4.49 31.54
CA GLN A 540 19.43 5.13 30.97
C GLN A 540 18.31 4.11 30.71
N VAL A 541 18.63 2.93 30.21
CA VAL A 541 17.67 1.84 30.01
C VAL A 541 16.99 1.46 31.33
N LYS A 542 17.73 1.33 32.44
CA LYS A 542 17.13 1.07 33.75
C LYS A 542 16.16 2.18 34.19
N LEU A 543 16.50 3.44 33.92
CA LEU A 543 15.64 4.57 34.26
C LEU A 543 14.36 4.59 33.42
N ILE A 544 14.47 4.29 32.12
CA ILE A 544 13.33 4.13 31.21
C ILE A 544 12.42 2.99 31.69
N MET A 545 12.99 1.82 32.04
CA MET A 545 12.23 0.69 32.56
C MET A 545 11.48 1.06 33.85
N LYS A 546 12.15 1.76 34.78
CA LYS A 546 11.52 2.27 36.00
C LYS A 546 10.39 3.27 35.71
N SER A 547 10.58 4.16 34.73
CA SER A 547 9.55 5.12 34.31
C SER A 547 8.37 4.44 33.61
N ASN A 548 8.61 3.34 32.89
CA ASN A 548 7.58 2.63 32.13
C ASN A 548 6.69 1.73 32.98
N SER A 549 7.09 1.39 34.21
CA SER A 549 6.32 0.50 35.08
C SER A 549 4.88 0.99 35.32
N GLN A 550 4.66 2.31 35.30
CA GLN A 550 3.34 2.93 35.44
C GLN A 550 2.40 2.74 34.23
N PHE A 551 2.91 2.29 33.09
CA PHE A 551 2.14 2.05 31.85
C PHE A 551 2.00 0.56 31.51
N GLU A 552 2.46 -0.31 32.41
CA GLU A 552 2.36 -1.75 32.23
C GLU A 552 0.92 -2.24 32.42
N ILE A 553 0.51 -3.16 31.56
CA ILE A 553 -0.77 -3.85 31.72
C ILE A 553 -0.70 -4.69 32.99
N ILE A 554 -1.44 -4.26 34.01
CA ILE A 554 -1.65 -5.03 35.23
C ILE A 554 -2.66 -6.14 34.89
N GLN A 555 -2.23 -7.40 34.98
CA GLN A 555 -3.16 -8.51 34.79
C GLN A 555 -3.92 -8.74 36.11
N PRO A 556 -5.20 -9.15 36.05
CA PRO A 556 -5.96 -9.46 37.27
C PRO A 556 -5.24 -10.47 38.17
N ILE A 557 -4.53 -11.45 37.59
CA ILE A 557 -3.75 -12.43 38.35
C ILE A 557 -2.66 -11.80 39.23
N ASP A 558 -2.09 -10.66 38.82
CA ASP A 558 -1.07 -9.98 39.61
C ASP A 558 -1.68 -9.33 40.85
N GLN A 559 -2.88 -8.75 40.71
CA GLN A 559 -3.64 -8.20 41.82
C GLN A 559 -4.05 -9.31 42.79
N TYR A 560 -4.50 -10.45 42.26
CA TYR A 560 -4.83 -11.62 43.06
C TYR A 560 -3.60 -12.20 43.77
N PHE A 561 -2.45 -12.23 43.13
CA PHE A 561 -1.21 -12.64 43.78
C PHE A 561 -0.93 -11.76 45.01
N LEU A 562 -1.00 -10.44 44.89
CA LEU A 562 -0.80 -9.53 46.02
C LEU A 562 -1.92 -9.59 47.08
N LEU A 563 -3.14 -10.01 46.71
CA LEU A 563 -4.25 -10.20 47.65
C LEU A 563 -4.06 -11.46 48.52
N TYR A 564 -3.54 -12.54 47.95
CA TYR A 564 -3.43 -13.85 48.61
C TYR A 564 -2.02 -14.19 49.09
N PHE A 565 -1.01 -13.45 48.66
CA PHE A 565 0.37 -13.65 49.06
C PHE A 565 0.99 -12.36 49.61
N GLU A 566 1.85 -12.54 50.61
CA GLU A 566 2.72 -11.53 51.18
C GLU A 566 4.17 -11.83 50.76
N LEU A 567 4.90 -10.78 50.40
CA LEU A 567 6.32 -10.86 50.05
C LEU A 567 7.14 -10.82 51.34
N VAL A 568 7.93 -11.85 51.58
CA VAL A 568 8.76 -11.97 52.78
C VAL A 568 10.23 -12.10 52.40
N GLU A 569 11.11 -11.50 53.20
CA GLU A 569 12.55 -11.62 53.02
C GLU A 569 13.16 -12.76 53.84
N ASP A 570 12.58 -13.10 54.99
CA ASP A 570 13.07 -14.17 55.85
C ASP A 570 12.51 -15.52 55.37
N GLU A 571 13.41 -16.48 55.13
CA GLU A 571 13.04 -17.85 54.76
C GLU A 571 12.23 -18.56 55.86
N LYS A 572 12.22 -18.04 57.10
CA LYS A 572 11.40 -18.57 58.19
C LYS A 572 9.95 -18.10 58.16
N GLU A 573 9.66 -17.03 57.42
CA GLU A 573 8.34 -16.40 57.40
C GLU A 573 7.51 -16.77 56.17
N GLY A 574 8.05 -17.55 55.23
CA GLY A 574 7.34 -17.99 54.03
C GLY A 574 7.87 -19.29 53.45
N ASP A 575 7.17 -19.77 52.42
CA ASP A 575 7.45 -21.02 51.75
C ASP A 575 7.96 -20.77 50.33
N TYR A 576 8.91 -21.59 49.88
CA TYR A 576 9.32 -21.62 48.47
C TYR A 576 8.29 -22.39 47.65
N LEU A 577 7.54 -21.67 46.81
CA LEU A 577 6.55 -22.24 45.90
C LEU A 577 6.94 -22.01 44.44
N THR A 578 6.72 -23.02 43.60
CA THR A 578 6.83 -22.88 42.14
C THR A 578 5.74 -21.94 41.61
N ALA A 579 5.96 -21.37 40.42
CA ALA A 579 4.93 -20.58 39.74
C ALA A 579 3.63 -21.39 39.51
N ALA A 580 3.75 -22.72 39.30
CA ALA A 580 2.61 -23.62 39.14
C ALA A 580 1.80 -23.77 40.44
N GLU A 581 2.47 -23.95 41.58
CA GLU A 581 1.82 -24.05 42.90
C GLU A 581 1.12 -22.75 43.29
N ILE A 582 1.77 -21.60 43.06
CA ILE A 582 1.16 -20.28 43.28
C ILE A 582 -0.07 -20.12 42.39
N PHE A 583 0.04 -20.46 41.11
CA PHE A 583 -1.05 -20.35 40.15
C PHE A 583 -2.24 -21.27 40.50
N ASP A 584 -1.98 -22.52 40.87
CA ASP A 584 -3.01 -23.48 41.28
C ASP A 584 -3.74 -23.01 42.55
N TYR A 585 -3.00 -22.46 43.53
CA TYR A 585 -3.59 -21.88 44.73
C TYR A 585 -4.53 -20.71 44.39
N LEU A 586 -4.09 -19.75 43.56
CA LEU A 586 -4.93 -18.63 43.12
C LEU A 586 -6.19 -19.13 42.39
N LYS A 587 -6.03 -20.10 41.49
CA LYS A 587 -7.17 -20.69 40.75
C LYS A 587 -8.20 -21.33 41.68
N LYS A 588 -7.75 -22.00 42.76
CA LYS A 588 -8.64 -22.60 43.76
C LYS A 588 -9.40 -21.56 44.57
N GLN A 589 -8.78 -20.44 44.94
CA GLN A 589 -9.43 -19.39 45.72
C GLN A 589 -10.45 -18.56 44.91
N ILE A 590 -10.16 -18.34 43.63
CA ILE A 590 -10.89 -17.36 42.79
C ILE A 590 -11.92 -18.04 41.86
N GLY A 591 -11.77 -19.35 41.64
CA GLY A 591 -12.66 -20.16 40.81
C GLY A 591 -12.53 -19.89 39.30
N SER A 592 -13.59 -20.19 38.55
CA SER A 592 -13.62 -20.11 37.07
C SER A 592 -13.56 -18.68 36.50
N SER A 593 -13.59 -17.65 37.35
CA SER A 593 -13.54 -16.24 36.96
C SER A 593 -12.14 -15.79 36.49
N LEU A 594 -11.08 -16.53 36.86
CA LEU A 594 -9.70 -16.23 36.49
C LEU A 594 -9.42 -16.63 35.03
N LYS A 595 -9.76 -15.77 34.07
CA LYS A 595 -9.39 -15.93 32.65
C LYS A 595 -7.90 -15.64 32.45
N VAL A 596 -7.04 -16.63 32.65
CA VAL A 596 -5.59 -16.47 32.44
C VAL A 596 -5.12 -17.33 31.29
N ASN A 597 -4.52 -16.67 30.30
CA ASN A 597 -4.15 -17.28 29.03
C ASN A 597 -2.76 -17.95 29.04
N SER A 598 -1.93 -17.85 30.11
CA SER A 598 -0.63 -18.54 30.16
C SER A 598 0.05 -18.59 31.55
N LEU A 599 0.31 -19.80 32.06
CA LEU A 599 1.18 -20.05 33.24
C LEU A 599 2.62 -19.56 33.02
N MET A 600 3.13 -19.67 31.78
CA MET A 600 4.48 -19.18 31.42
C MET A 600 4.62 -17.67 31.56
N GLY A 601 3.57 -16.91 31.21
CA GLY A 601 3.56 -15.45 31.37
C GLY A 601 3.68 -15.05 32.85
N PHE A 602 2.89 -15.70 33.70
CA PHE A 602 2.91 -15.48 35.15
C PHE A 602 4.28 -15.84 35.76
N GLY A 603 4.85 -16.99 35.40
CA GLY A 603 6.17 -17.41 35.90
C GLY A 603 7.30 -16.45 35.52
N ARG A 604 7.30 -15.89 34.30
CA ARG A 604 8.28 -14.86 33.89
C ARG A 604 8.13 -13.57 34.69
N LYS A 605 6.89 -13.19 35.03
CA LYS A 605 6.63 -11.98 35.80
C LYS A 605 7.13 -12.11 37.23
N LEU A 606 6.87 -13.24 37.89
CA LEU A 606 7.44 -13.54 39.21
C LEU A 606 8.98 -13.46 39.19
N ALA A 607 9.63 -14.00 38.17
CA ALA A 607 11.10 -13.91 38.02
C ALA A 607 11.64 -12.48 37.87
N ASN A 608 10.81 -11.54 37.43
CA ASN A 608 11.21 -10.15 37.21
C ASN A 608 10.78 -9.21 38.35
N MET A 609 10.06 -9.70 39.37
CA MET A 609 9.74 -8.93 40.56
C MET A 609 11.00 -8.81 41.44
N SER A 610 11.55 -7.60 41.53
CA SER A 610 12.79 -7.35 42.27
C SER A 610 12.65 -7.61 43.77
N GLU A 611 11.46 -7.46 44.35
CA GLU A 611 11.21 -7.72 45.77
C GLU A 611 11.05 -9.22 46.09
N LEU A 612 10.90 -10.08 45.08
CA LEU A 612 10.59 -11.50 45.26
C LEU A 612 11.88 -12.34 45.24
N LYS A 613 12.24 -12.94 46.38
CA LYS A 613 13.35 -13.90 46.44
C LYS A 613 13.01 -15.18 45.69
N HIS A 614 13.95 -15.68 44.89
CA HIS A 614 13.79 -16.92 44.14
C HIS A 614 15.03 -17.81 44.24
N LYS A 615 14.82 -19.13 44.23
CA LYS A 615 15.88 -20.13 44.29
C LYS A 615 15.56 -21.30 43.38
N ARG A 616 16.59 -21.89 42.77
CA ARG A 616 16.43 -23.05 41.89
C ARG A 616 16.52 -24.35 42.69
N PHE A 617 15.51 -25.19 42.52
CA PHE A 617 15.38 -26.53 43.10
C PHE A 617 15.37 -27.60 41.98
N ALA A 618 15.30 -28.88 42.35
CA ALA A 618 15.31 -30.00 41.40
C ALA A 618 14.09 -30.00 40.45
N ASP A 619 12.96 -29.48 40.91
CA ASP A 619 11.68 -29.39 40.20
C ASP A 619 11.47 -28.05 39.48
N GLY A 620 12.38 -27.08 39.62
CA GLY A 620 12.34 -25.80 38.91
C GLY A 620 12.70 -24.59 39.76
N MET A 621 12.34 -23.39 39.28
CA MET A 621 12.50 -22.15 40.03
C MET A 621 11.34 -22.00 41.03
N LYS A 622 11.65 -21.75 42.30
CA LYS A 622 10.67 -21.44 43.34
C LYS A 622 10.85 -20.03 43.87
N TYR A 623 9.75 -19.45 44.32
CA TYR A 623 9.63 -18.08 44.80
C TYR A 623 9.21 -18.11 46.26
N LEU A 624 9.88 -17.33 47.10
CA LEU A 624 9.59 -17.24 48.53
C LEU A 624 8.36 -16.34 48.72
N VAL A 625 7.28 -16.93 49.23
CA VAL A 625 6.00 -16.24 49.45
C VAL A 625 5.33 -16.76 50.71
N LYS A 626 4.57 -15.89 51.38
CA LYS A 626 3.73 -16.28 52.52
C LYS A 626 2.26 -16.17 52.10
N LYS A 627 1.46 -17.22 52.33
CA LYS A 627 0.01 -17.17 52.07
C LYS A 627 -0.66 -16.28 53.12
N LYS A 628 -1.57 -15.42 52.69
CA LYS A 628 -2.40 -14.57 53.55
C LYS A 628 -3.64 -15.28 54.07
#